data_AF-A0AAD5TSA3-F1
#
_entry.id   AF-A0AAD5TSA3-F1
#
_cell.length_a   1.000
_cell.length_b   1.000
_cell.length_c   1.000
_cell.angle_alpha   90.00
_cell.angle_beta   90.00
_cell.angle_gamma   90.00
#
_symmetry.space_group_name_H-M   'P 1'
#
loop_
_entity.id
_entity.type
_entity.pdbx_description
1 polymer ?
#
loop_
_entity_poly.entity_id
_entity_poly.type
_entity_poly.pdbx_seq_one_letter_code
_entity_poly.pdbx_strand_id
1 'polypeptide(L)'
;MSNNYGYPDNTPAVPENSNDPRKQVNQDRDLNIFGQNITNQQLEIGGGLLGTAAALGLGAFAFHEYQEKKEEKGDEAWGAENWLADARRRQTEYVAAVKENKDLPPVQWVLTENEHIPSGAIKGGQDAKGNPLYIARAYFDNAVHIGCASTTFKDGAHIAYKGKQHAIKTYEILLGFENAVRWVPGQGPLKNIDGKPVEGGRAADGTPIYIAQGHIKNTVVPGSVSSQLDGCACAYEDDEKVETMYRYLTYSS
;
A
#
# COMPACT_ATOMS: atom_id res chain seq x y z
N MET A 1 -12.20 -27.90 49.76
CA MET A 1 -10.97 -27.54 49.03
C MET A 1 -11.35 -27.27 47.59
N SER A 2 -11.35 -26.01 47.17
CA SER A 2 -11.40 -25.59 45.77
C SER A 2 -10.93 -24.15 45.72
N ASN A 3 -9.63 -23.96 45.46
CA ASN A 3 -9.04 -22.64 45.27
C ASN A 3 -9.47 -22.09 43.90
N ASN A 4 -10.11 -20.93 43.93
CA ASN A 4 -10.48 -20.15 42.78
C ASN A 4 -9.26 -19.28 42.39
N TYR A 5 -8.52 -19.68 41.35
CA TYR A 5 -7.49 -18.82 40.76
C TYR A 5 -8.14 -17.94 39.70
N GLY A 6 -8.53 -16.73 40.09
CA GLY A 6 -8.80 -15.65 39.14
C GLY A 6 -7.47 -15.15 38.57
N TYR A 7 -7.33 -15.20 37.24
CA TYR A 7 -6.30 -14.43 36.54
C TYR A 7 -6.69 -12.94 36.61
N PRO A 8 -5.81 -12.03 37.04
CA PRO A 8 -6.05 -10.61 36.86
C PRO A 8 -5.96 -10.29 35.36
N ASP A 9 -7.00 -9.62 34.86
CA ASP A 9 -7.07 -9.05 33.52
C ASP A 9 -6.05 -7.90 33.43
N ASN A 10 -4.80 -8.26 33.14
CA ASN A 10 -3.69 -7.34 32.91
C ASN A 10 -3.47 -7.19 31.41
N THR A 11 -4.50 -6.76 30.66
CA THR A 11 -4.22 -5.99 29.44
C THR A 11 -3.57 -4.67 29.86
N PRO A 12 -2.36 -4.35 29.40
CA PRO A 12 -1.77 -3.04 29.66
C PRO A 12 -2.74 -1.96 29.17
N ALA A 13 -3.12 -1.04 30.05
CA ALA A 13 -3.88 0.13 29.64
C ALA A 13 -3.09 0.85 28.54
N VAL A 14 -3.68 0.94 27.34
CA VAL A 14 -3.10 1.64 26.20
C VAL A 14 -2.77 3.08 26.65
N PRO A 15 -1.50 3.52 26.62
CA PRO A 15 -1.13 4.85 27.11
C PRO A 15 -1.95 5.94 26.42
N GLU A 16 -2.40 6.94 27.20
CA GLU A 16 -3.30 8.01 26.74
C GLU A 16 -2.75 8.77 25.51
N ASN A 17 -1.43 8.81 25.33
CA ASN A 17 -0.72 9.47 24.23
C ASN A 17 -0.26 8.56 23.07
N SER A 18 -0.72 7.31 22.99
CA SER A 18 -0.38 6.41 21.86
C SER A 18 -1.24 6.62 20.60
N ASN A 19 -0.66 6.46 19.41
CA ASN A 19 -1.33 6.47 18.10
C ASN A 19 -2.10 5.15 17.81
N ASP A 20 -2.65 4.51 18.84
CA ASP A 20 -3.35 3.22 18.73
C ASP A 20 -4.66 3.38 17.93
N PRO A 21 -4.85 2.67 16.80
CA PRO A 21 -6.05 2.78 15.99
C PRO A 21 -7.34 2.36 16.71
N ARG A 22 -7.26 1.59 17.80
CA ARG A 22 -8.42 1.16 18.61
C ARG A 22 -9.06 2.29 19.42
N LYS A 23 -8.37 3.42 19.64
CA LYS A 23 -8.94 4.60 20.32
C LYS A 23 -10.11 5.26 19.59
N GLN A 24 -10.37 4.86 18.34
CA GLN A 24 -11.49 5.34 17.54
C GLN A 24 -12.84 4.74 17.98
N VAL A 25 -12.83 3.72 18.85
CA VAL A 25 -14.05 3.10 19.39
C VAL A 25 -14.52 3.89 20.62
N ASN A 26 -15.11 5.08 20.43
CA ASN A 26 -15.81 5.80 21.50
C ASN A 26 -17.34 5.80 21.25
N GLN A 27 -18.03 5.00 22.06
CA GLN A 27 -19.44 4.98 22.53
C GLN A 27 -20.65 5.27 21.63
N ASP A 28 -20.51 5.76 20.40
CA ASP A 28 -21.61 5.79 19.43
C ASP A 28 -21.40 4.75 18.32
N ARG A 29 -22.46 4.01 18.02
CA ARG A 29 -22.49 2.77 17.24
C ARG A 29 -22.18 2.88 15.74
N ASP A 30 -21.48 3.92 15.30
CA ASP A 30 -21.15 4.11 13.90
C ASP A 30 -19.64 4.36 13.74
N LEU A 31 -18.92 3.33 13.33
CA LEU A 31 -17.63 3.54 12.68
C LEU A 31 -17.92 4.29 11.38
N ASN A 32 -17.66 5.60 11.37
CA ASN A 32 -17.57 6.40 10.15
C ASN A 32 -16.32 6.00 9.35
N ILE A 33 -16.38 4.78 8.85
CA ILE A 33 -15.43 4.17 7.94
C ILE A 33 -16.08 4.31 6.55
N PHE A 34 -15.68 5.36 5.84
CA PHE A 34 -15.89 5.60 4.40
C PHE A 34 -17.26 6.07 3.88
N GLY A 35 -18.24 6.45 4.71
CA GLY A 35 -19.48 7.06 4.19
C GLY A 35 -20.24 6.22 3.14
N GLN A 36 -20.01 4.91 3.12
CA GLN A 36 -20.52 3.97 2.12
C GLN A 36 -21.33 2.88 2.84
N ASN A 37 -22.64 2.87 2.62
CA ASN A 37 -23.50 1.74 2.97
C ASN A 37 -23.36 0.68 1.88
N ILE A 38 -22.54 -0.35 2.12
CA ILE A 38 -22.44 -1.48 1.19
C ILE A 38 -23.57 -2.46 1.49
N THR A 39 -24.55 -2.54 0.59
CA THR A 39 -25.64 -3.53 0.66
C THR A 39 -25.28 -4.80 -0.12
N ASN A 40 -25.85 -5.93 0.32
CA ASN A 40 -25.62 -7.28 -0.23
C ASN A 40 -26.02 -7.47 -1.72
N GLN A 41 -26.54 -6.44 -2.40
CA GLN A 41 -26.98 -6.52 -3.80
C GLN A 41 -25.88 -6.20 -4.83
N GLN A 42 -24.68 -5.77 -4.42
CA GLN A 42 -23.53 -5.58 -5.33
C GLN A 42 -22.69 -6.85 -5.57
N LEU A 43 -23.13 -8.00 -5.05
CA LEU A 43 -22.44 -9.29 -5.26
C LEU A 43 -22.84 -10.04 -6.55
N GLU A 44 -23.80 -9.55 -7.35
CA GLU A 44 -24.33 -10.31 -8.51
C GLU A 44 -24.12 -9.68 -9.90
N ILE A 45 -23.49 -8.51 -10.04
CA ILE A 45 -23.08 -8.01 -11.37
C ILE A 45 -21.67 -8.53 -11.70
N GLY A 46 -21.54 -9.86 -11.65
CA GLY A 46 -20.45 -10.59 -12.27
C GLY A 46 -20.85 -10.92 -13.70
N GLY A 47 -20.41 -10.12 -14.67
CA GLY A 47 -20.53 -10.49 -16.09
C GLY A 47 -20.81 -9.33 -17.05
N GLY A 48 -19.77 -8.94 -17.79
CA GLY A 48 -19.91 -8.55 -19.20
C GLY A 48 -19.72 -7.08 -19.56
N LEU A 49 -18.70 -6.82 -20.39
CA LEU A 49 -18.82 -5.89 -21.53
C LEU A 49 -17.83 -6.27 -22.65
N LEU A 50 -18.31 -7.17 -23.50
CA LEU A 50 -17.83 -7.40 -24.87
C LEU A 50 -18.53 -6.40 -25.82
N GLY A 51 -17.78 -5.87 -26.79
CA GLY A 51 -18.29 -5.21 -28.01
C GLY A 51 -18.16 -3.68 -27.98
N THR A 52 -17.62 -2.97 -28.98
CA THR A 52 -17.56 -3.22 -30.42
C THR A 52 -16.50 -2.30 -31.06
N ALA A 53 -15.56 -2.84 -31.82
CA ALA A 53 -14.86 -2.15 -32.91
C ALA A 53 -14.13 -3.18 -33.79
N ALA A 54 -14.91 -4.03 -34.45
CA ALA A 54 -14.45 -4.66 -35.69
C ALA A 54 -14.79 -3.72 -36.85
N ALA A 55 -13.93 -3.71 -37.88
CA ALA A 55 -13.97 -2.93 -39.13
C ALA A 55 -13.43 -1.49 -38.96
N LEU A 56 -12.29 -1.12 -39.55
CA LEU A 56 -12.05 -1.12 -41.00
C LEU A 56 -10.56 -1.37 -41.34
N GLY A 57 -10.34 -2.36 -42.21
CA GLY A 57 -9.29 -2.40 -43.24
C GLY A 57 -7.83 -2.16 -42.84
N LEU A 58 -7.04 -3.24 -42.80
CA LEU A 58 -5.78 -3.47 -43.57
C LEU A 58 -4.91 -4.54 -42.86
N GLY A 59 -4.81 -5.74 -43.46
CA GLY A 59 -3.65 -6.64 -43.34
C GLY A 59 -3.59 -7.62 -42.15
N ALA A 60 -3.43 -8.91 -42.47
CA ALA A 60 -3.13 -9.98 -41.51
C ALA A 60 -1.83 -9.80 -40.70
N PHE A 61 -1.03 -8.76 -40.98
CA PHE A 61 0.20 -8.42 -40.27
C PHE A 61 -0.02 -7.68 -38.93
N ALA A 62 -1.23 -7.19 -38.63
CA ALA A 62 -1.56 -6.52 -37.37
C ALA A 62 -2.40 -7.37 -36.41
N PHE A 63 -2.74 -8.61 -36.78
CA PHE A 63 -3.60 -9.47 -35.96
C PHE A 63 -2.86 -10.07 -34.74
N HIS A 64 -1.58 -10.43 -34.88
CA HIS A 64 -0.79 -10.95 -33.77
C HIS A 64 -0.55 -9.88 -32.70
N GLU A 65 -0.11 -8.69 -33.12
CA GLU A 65 0.15 -7.56 -32.22
C GLU A 65 -1.14 -7.01 -31.56
N TYR A 66 -2.30 -7.13 -32.24
CA TYR A 66 -3.60 -6.82 -31.67
C TYR A 66 -4.05 -7.84 -30.63
N GLN A 67 -3.79 -9.13 -30.86
CA GLN A 67 -4.10 -10.19 -29.89
C GLN A 67 -3.18 -10.08 -28.67
N GLU A 68 -1.87 -9.89 -28.86
CA GLU A 68 -0.91 -9.66 -27.76
C GLU A 68 -1.31 -8.45 -26.92
N LYS A 69 -1.58 -7.28 -27.53
CA LYS A 69 -2.04 -6.09 -26.78
C LYS A 69 -3.40 -6.27 -26.10
N LYS A 70 -4.24 -7.19 -26.58
CA LYS A 70 -5.54 -7.52 -25.97
C LYS A 70 -5.38 -8.50 -24.82
N GLU A 71 -4.51 -9.49 -24.97
CA GLU A 71 -4.12 -10.45 -23.93
C GLU A 71 -3.40 -9.72 -22.80
N GLU A 72 -2.40 -8.88 -23.10
CA GLU A 72 -1.69 -8.03 -22.12
C GLU A 72 -2.65 -7.15 -21.31
N LYS A 73 -3.60 -6.48 -21.97
CA LYS A 73 -4.64 -5.67 -21.30
C LYS A 73 -5.62 -6.52 -20.49
N GLY A 74 -5.91 -7.73 -20.96
CA GLY A 74 -6.76 -8.69 -20.26
C GLY A 74 -6.09 -9.20 -18.98
N ASP A 75 -4.81 -9.55 -19.06
CA ASP A 75 -4.00 -10.03 -17.94
C ASP A 75 -3.79 -8.92 -16.91
N GLU A 76 -3.52 -7.70 -17.35
CA GLU A 76 -3.40 -6.53 -16.46
C GLU A 76 -4.72 -6.26 -15.73
N ALA A 77 -5.84 -6.27 -16.44
CA ALA A 77 -7.15 -6.08 -15.83
C ALA A 77 -7.48 -7.19 -14.82
N TRP A 78 -7.21 -8.45 -15.17
CA TRP A 78 -7.43 -9.59 -14.29
C TRP A 78 -6.55 -9.53 -13.04
N GLY A 79 -5.28 -9.17 -13.19
CA GLY A 79 -4.36 -9.00 -12.07
C GLY A 79 -4.74 -7.82 -11.17
N ALA A 80 -5.20 -6.72 -11.74
CA ALA A 80 -5.71 -5.57 -10.98
C ALA A 80 -6.98 -5.92 -10.20
N GLU A 81 -7.92 -6.66 -10.80
CA GLU A 81 -9.13 -7.15 -10.12
C GLU A 81 -8.80 -8.08 -8.95
N ASN A 82 -7.87 -9.02 -9.14
CA ASN A 82 -7.43 -9.93 -8.09
C ASN A 82 -6.74 -9.18 -6.95
N TRP A 83 -5.83 -8.26 -7.28
CA TRP A 83 -5.17 -7.43 -6.27
C TRP A 83 -6.20 -6.61 -5.48
N LEU A 84 -7.20 -6.05 -6.15
CA LEU A 84 -8.27 -5.27 -5.50
C LEU A 84 -9.14 -6.13 -4.59
N ALA A 85 -9.52 -7.35 -5.03
CA ALA A 85 -10.26 -8.30 -4.20
C ALA A 85 -9.47 -8.67 -2.94
N ASP A 86 -8.18 -8.93 -3.08
CA ASP A 86 -7.27 -9.20 -1.97
C ASP A 86 -7.10 -8.00 -1.02
N ALA A 87 -7.01 -6.78 -1.58
CA ALA A 87 -6.91 -5.55 -0.79
C ALA A 87 -8.20 -5.29 0.02
N ARG A 88 -9.37 -5.52 -0.58
CA ARG A 88 -10.67 -5.46 0.11
C ARG A 88 -10.78 -6.50 1.21
N ARG A 89 -10.28 -7.71 0.98
CA ARG A 89 -10.23 -8.76 2.03
C ARG A 89 -9.40 -8.29 3.21
N ARG A 90 -8.16 -7.82 2.97
CA ARG A 90 -7.25 -7.28 4.01
C ARG A 90 -7.89 -6.14 4.80
N GLN A 91 -8.53 -5.20 4.11
CA GLN A 91 -9.25 -4.10 4.75
C GLN A 91 -10.41 -4.60 5.63
N THR A 92 -11.20 -5.55 5.14
CA THR A 92 -12.34 -6.12 5.87
C THR A 92 -11.88 -6.85 7.13
N GLU A 93 -10.84 -7.68 7.01
CA GLU A 93 -10.21 -8.38 8.13
C GLU A 93 -9.68 -7.39 9.19
N TYR A 94 -9.02 -6.32 8.75
CA TYR A 94 -8.55 -5.26 9.65
C TYR A 94 -9.70 -4.59 10.41
N VAL A 95 -10.76 -4.19 9.72
CA VAL A 95 -11.92 -3.54 10.35
C VAL A 95 -12.63 -4.49 11.32
N ALA A 96 -12.77 -5.77 10.98
CA ALA A 96 -13.33 -6.77 11.87
C ALA A 96 -12.48 -6.96 13.13
N ALA A 97 -11.15 -7.06 12.98
CA ALA A 97 -10.23 -7.19 14.11
C ALA A 97 -10.30 -5.97 15.05
N VAL A 98 -10.37 -4.75 14.51
CA VAL A 98 -10.56 -3.53 15.31
C VAL A 98 -11.89 -3.55 16.08
N LYS A 99 -12.99 -3.89 15.41
CA LYS A 99 -14.34 -3.95 16.04
C LYS A 99 -14.41 -4.97 17.17
N GLU A 100 -13.76 -6.11 16.99
CA GLU A 100 -13.74 -7.21 17.96
C GLU A 100 -12.63 -7.06 19.01
N ASN A 101 -11.90 -5.95 19.00
CA ASN A 101 -10.76 -5.67 19.88
C ASN A 101 -9.71 -6.80 19.90
N LYS A 102 -9.46 -7.39 18.73
CA LYS A 102 -8.44 -8.43 18.54
C LYS A 102 -7.04 -7.81 18.44
N ASP A 103 -6.03 -8.64 18.70
CA ASP A 103 -4.64 -8.26 18.45
C ASP A 103 -4.43 -7.98 16.96
N LEU A 104 -3.82 -6.82 16.68
CA LEU A 104 -3.49 -6.38 15.33
C LEU A 104 -2.05 -6.76 14.98
N PRO A 105 -1.77 -7.06 13.70
CA PRO A 105 -0.39 -7.27 13.27
C PRO A 105 0.43 -5.98 13.46
N PRO A 106 1.76 -6.08 13.54
CA PRO A 106 2.64 -4.92 13.72
C PRO A 106 2.44 -3.85 12.64
N VAL A 107 2.17 -4.29 11.40
CA VAL A 107 1.79 -3.46 10.26
C VAL A 107 0.71 -4.16 9.43
N GLN A 108 -0.14 -3.39 8.77
CA GLN A 108 -1.24 -3.89 7.92
C GLN A 108 -1.45 -2.96 6.72
N TRP A 109 -1.66 -3.54 5.55
CA TRP A 109 -2.08 -2.80 4.37
C TRP A 109 -3.60 -2.63 4.36
N VAL A 110 -4.07 -1.39 4.18
CA VAL A 110 -5.49 -1.04 4.16
C VAL A 110 -5.81 -0.24 2.91
N LEU A 111 -6.80 -0.72 2.14
CA LEU A 111 -7.28 -0.07 0.94
C LEU A 111 -7.93 1.29 1.25
N THR A 112 -7.62 2.29 0.44
CA THR A 112 -8.16 3.64 0.49
C THR A 112 -8.20 4.27 -0.91
N GLU A 113 -8.78 5.46 -1.02
CA GLU A 113 -8.95 6.15 -2.29
C GLU A 113 -8.71 7.66 -2.20
N ASN A 114 -8.20 8.23 -3.30
CA ASN A 114 -7.95 9.67 -3.46
C ASN A 114 -7.05 10.21 -2.34
N GLU A 115 -7.36 11.37 -1.74
CA GLU A 115 -6.54 11.96 -0.67
C GLU A 115 -6.77 11.35 0.73
N HIS A 116 -7.56 10.28 0.86
CA HIS A 116 -7.92 9.72 2.16
C HIS A 116 -6.76 8.93 2.76
N ILE A 117 -6.27 9.41 3.91
CA ILE A 117 -5.26 8.72 4.72
C ILE A 117 -5.91 8.24 6.02
N PRO A 118 -6.06 6.92 6.23
CA PRO A 118 -6.62 6.40 7.48
C PRO A 118 -5.72 6.73 8.68
N SER A 119 -6.34 6.86 9.87
CA SER A 119 -5.57 7.01 11.11
C SER A 119 -4.77 5.74 11.42
N GLY A 120 -3.60 5.90 12.03
CA GLY A 120 -2.62 4.83 12.22
C GLY A 120 -1.70 4.60 11.01
N ALA A 121 -1.77 5.45 9.97
CA ALA A 121 -0.85 5.41 8.85
C ALA A 121 0.57 5.75 9.27
N ILE A 122 1.53 4.91 8.87
CA ILE A 122 2.94 5.10 9.19
C ILE A 122 3.49 6.24 8.32
N LYS A 123 3.97 7.29 8.96
CA LYS A 123 4.69 8.38 8.28
C LYS A 123 6.00 7.83 7.72
N GLY A 124 6.13 7.81 6.40
CA GLY A 124 7.34 7.37 5.71
C GLY A 124 8.26 8.51 5.28
N GLY A 125 7.82 9.75 5.44
CA GLY A 125 8.61 10.90 5.03
C GLY A 125 7.85 12.21 5.12
N GLN A 126 8.33 13.22 4.41
CA GLN A 126 7.72 14.54 4.36
C GLN A 126 8.10 15.29 3.09
N ASP A 127 7.19 16.16 2.64
CA ASP A 127 7.46 17.07 1.53
C ASP A 127 8.35 18.26 1.96
N ALA A 128 8.66 19.16 1.01
CA ALA A 128 9.51 20.32 1.25
C ALA A 128 8.89 21.36 2.20
N LYS A 129 7.58 21.29 2.43
CA LYS A 129 6.81 22.17 3.33
C LYS A 129 6.62 21.52 4.72
N GLY A 130 7.10 20.30 4.91
CA GLY A 130 6.95 19.54 6.15
C GLY A 130 5.63 18.76 6.26
N ASN A 131 4.81 18.71 5.21
CA ASN A 131 3.59 17.89 5.21
C ASN A 131 3.98 16.41 5.22
N PRO A 132 3.27 15.55 5.97
CA PRO A 132 3.58 14.13 6.04
C PRO A 132 3.35 13.45 4.69
N LEU A 133 4.29 12.55 4.34
CA LEU A 133 4.15 11.57 3.29
C LEU A 133 4.01 10.19 3.93
N TYR A 134 2.98 9.47 3.53
CA TYR A 134 2.64 8.14 4.04
C TYR A 134 3.05 7.06 3.06
N ILE A 135 3.29 5.87 3.58
CA ILE A 135 3.75 4.72 2.79
C ILE A 135 2.55 4.10 2.10
N ALA A 136 2.55 4.16 0.76
CA ALA A 136 1.49 3.65 -0.07
C ALA A 136 2.00 2.52 -0.99
N ARG A 137 1.08 1.69 -1.46
CA ARG A 137 1.33 0.78 -2.58
C ARG A 137 0.12 0.66 -3.49
N ALA A 138 0.36 0.40 -4.75
CA ALA A 138 -0.70 0.17 -5.73
C ALA A 138 -0.27 -0.88 -6.76
N TYR A 139 -1.27 -1.58 -7.33
CA TYR A 139 -1.04 -2.42 -8.50
C TYR A 139 -0.94 -1.54 -9.75
N PHE A 140 0.11 -1.73 -10.53
CA PHE A 140 0.35 -1.01 -11.79
C PHE A 140 1.28 -1.83 -12.68
N ASP A 141 0.99 -1.90 -13.99
CA ASP A 141 1.77 -2.65 -14.99
C ASP A 141 2.21 -4.06 -14.50
N ASN A 142 1.25 -4.86 -14.07
CA ASN A 142 1.44 -6.24 -13.62
C ASN A 142 2.31 -6.46 -12.38
N ALA A 143 2.55 -5.43 -11.58
CA ALA A 143 3.28 -5.55 -10.32
C ALA A 143 2.70 -4.64 -9.23
N VAL A 144 3.14 -4.86 -7.99
CA VAL A 144 2.78 -4.02 -6.85
C VAL A 144 3.92 -3.06 -6.56
N HIS A 145 3.66 -1.78 -6.79
CA HIS A 145 4.63 -0.69 -6.64
C HIS A 145 4.42 0.04 -5.32
N ILE A 146 5.52 0.33 -4.64
CA ILE A 146 5.54 1.14 -3.42
C ILE A 146 5.78 2.59 -3.81
N GLY A 147 5.05 3.49 -3.17
CA GLY A 147 5.18 4.92 -3.37
C GLY A 147 4.74 5.70 -2.15
N CYS A 148 4.29 6.92 -2.38
CA CYS A 148 3.86 7.80 -1.31
C CYS A 148 2.45 8.34 -1.53
N ALA A 149 1.76 8.68 -0.44
CA ALA A 149 0.49 9.39 -0.48
C ALA A 149 0.49 10.53 0.55
N SER A 150 -0.37 11.51 0.33
CA SER A 150 -0.54 12.64 1.22
C SER A 150 -1.98 13.13 1.17
N THR A 151 -2.47 13.72 2.26
CA THR A 151 -3.76 14.43 2.26
C THR A 151 -3.76 15.65 1.32
N THR A 152 -2.58 16.09 0.87
CA THR A 152 -2.41 17.15 -0.11
C THR A 152 -2.52 16.67 -1.57
N PHE A 153 -2.41 15.35 -1.82
CA PHE A 153 -2.46 14.77 -3.16
C PHE A 153 -3.91 14.45 -3.54
N LYS A 154 -4.50 15.29 -4.41
CA LYS A 154 -5.91 15.13 -4.84
C LYS A 154 -6.14 14.00 -5.84
N ASP A 155 -5.06 13.46 -6.38
CA ASP A 155 -5.03 12.43 -7.41
C ASP A 155 -4.63 11.04 -6.87
N GLY A 156 -4.38 10.93 -5.56
CA GLY A 156 -4.12 9.67 -4.87
C GLY A 156 -2.65 9.43 -4.52
N ALA A 157 -2.22 8.17 -4.59
CA ALA A 157 -0.84 7.79 -4.34
C ALA A 157 0.04 8.01 -5.57
N HIS A 158 1.27 8.43 -5.36
CA HIS A 158 2.29 8.60 -6.39
C HIS A 158 3.29 7.45 -6.32
N ILE A 159 3.38 6.67 -7.40
CA ILE A 159 4.32 5.54 -7.54
C ILE A 159 5.37 5.84 -8.61
N ALA A 160 6.59 5.36 -8.41
CA ALA A 160 7.67 5.45 -9.38
C ALA A 160 7.69 4.20 -10.28
N TYR A 161 7.70 4.41 -11.59
CA TYR A 161 7.84 3.33 -12.55
C TYR A 161 8.37 3.79 -13.92
N LYS A 162 9.31 3.02 -14.48
CA LYS A 162 9.90 3.23 -15.82
C LYS A 162 10.32 4.69 -16.07
N GLY A 163 10.91 5.34 -15.07
CA GLY A 163 11.43 6.71 -15.20
C GLY A 163 10.41 7.81 -14.93
N LYS A 164 9.16 7.46 -14.58
CA LYS A 164 8.07 8.43 -14.37
C LYS A 164 7.35 8.23 -13.06
N GLN A 165 6.70 9.29 -12.60
CA GLN A 165 5.69 9.23 -11.55
C GLN A 165 4.32 8.91 -12.16
N HIS A 166 3.56 8.03 -11.49
CA HIS A 166 2.18 7.73 -11.82
C HIS A 166 1.27 7.99 -10.62
N ALA A 167 0.18 8.72 -10.84
CA ALA A 167 -0.84 8.96 -9.82
C ALA A 167 -1.95 7.89 -9.89
N ILE A 168 -2.18 7.20 -8.77
CA ILE A 168 -3.13 6.09 -8.65
C ILE A 168 -4.16 6.42 -7.58
N LYS A 169 -5.43 6.47 -7.98
CA LYS A 169 -6.53 6.85 -7.08
C LYS A 169 -6.86 5.80 -6.04
N THR A 170 -6.79 4.52 -6.38
CA THR A 170 -7.12 3.41 -5.47
C THR A 170 -5.84 2.69 -5.09
N TYR A 171 -5.50 2.70 -3.81
CA TYR A 171 -4.21 2.22 -3.31
C TYR A 171 -4.35 1.71 -1.88
N GLU A 172 -3.35 0.99 -1.39
CA GLU A 172 -3.27 0.61 0.02
C GLU A 172 -2.28 1.51 0.77
N ILE A 173 -2.62 1.86 2.01
CA ILE A 173 -1.72 2.54 2.95
C ILE A 173 -1.22 1.55 4.00
N LEU A 174 0.05 1.68 4.36
CA LEU A 174 0.62 0.93 5.47
C LEU A 174 0.20 1.56 6.80
N LEU A 175 -0.69 0.88 7.50
CA LEU A 175 -1.01 1.17 8.90
C LEU A 175 -0.10 0.35 9.82
N GLY A 176 0.07 0.80 11.05
CA GLY A 176 0.76 0.03 12.08
C GLY A 176 1.15 0.86 13.27
N PHE A 177 1.88 0.24 14.19
CA PHE A 177 2.44 0.93 15.34
C PHE A 177 3.83 1.47 14.97
N GLU A 178 4.09 2.76 15.19
CA GLU A 178 5.37 3.36 14.82
C GLU A 178 6.57 2.71 15.51
N ASN A 179 6.39 2.19 16.73
CA ASN A 179 7.44 1.47 17.46
C ASN A 179 7.68 0.04 16.95
N ALA A 180 6.78 -0.50 16.12
CA ALA A 180 6.92 -1.84 15.54
C ALA A 180 7.86 -1.88 14.34
N VAL A 181 8.28 -0.72 13.83
CA VAL A 181 9.19 -0.61 12.69
C VAL A 181 10.29 0.41 12.97
N ARG A 182 11.41 0.27 12.25
CA ARG A 182 12.53 1.20 12.30
C ARG A 182 13.14 1.38 10.92
N TRP A 183 13.76 2.53 10.70
CA TRP A 183 14.47 2.85 9.47
C TRP A 183 15.96 2.50 9.61
N VAL A 184 16.47 1.69 8.69
CA VAL A 184 17.87 1.24 8.67
C VAL A 184 18.57 1.81 7.43
N PRO A 185 19.80 2.33 7.52
CA PRO A 185 20.53 2.83 6.37
C PRO A 185 20.83 1.73 5.35
N GLY A 186 20.64 2.04 4.07
CA GLY A 186 20.98 1.18 2.94
C GLY A 186 21.75 1.96 1.86
N GLN A 187 22.51 1.24 1.04
CA GLN A 187 23.26 1.79 -0.07
C GLN A 187 23.20 0.87 -1.29
N GLY A 188 22.95 1.47 -2.46
CA GLY A 188 22.89 0.75 -3.73
C GLY A 188 21.78 -0.32 -3.73
N PRO A 189 21.96 -1.41 -4.51
CA PRO A 189 21.08 -2.56 -4.42
C PRO A 189 21.02 -3.16 -3.03
N LEU A 190 19.82 -3.51 -2.56
CA LEU A 190 19.64 -4.07 -1.21
C LEU A 190 20.15 -5.52 -1.18
N LYS A 191 21.38 -5.70 -0.67
CA LYS A 191 22.04 -7.01 -0.55
C LYS A 191 22.36 -7.38 0.90
N ASN A 192 22.85 -6.42 1.68
CA ASN A 192 23.26 -6.63 3.08
C ASN A 192 22.16 -6.12 4.01
N ILE A 193 21.15 -6.96 4.22
CA ILE A 193 19.95 -6.63 5.01
C ILE A 193 20.26 -6.80 6.51
N ASP A 194 20.02 -5.76 7.28
CA ASP A 194 19.98 -5.79 8.75
C ASP A 194 18.52 -5.84 9.21
N GLY A 195 18.21 -6.80 10.07
CA GLY A 195 16.85 -7.07 10.55
C GLY A 195 15.94 -7.75 9.52
N LYS A 196 14.64 -7.72 9.78
CA LYS A 196 13.60 -8.26 8.89
C LYS A 196 12.95 -7.11 8.13
N PRO A 197 13.23 -6.93 6.83
CA PRO A 197 12.68 -5.83 6.05
C PRO A 197 11.18 -6.02 5.82
N VAL A 198 10.44 -4.92 5.74
CA VAL A 198 9.00 -4.94 5.45
C VAL A 198 8.81 -5.04 3.94
N GLU A 199 8.31 -6.20 3.48
CA GLU A 199 7.96 -6.42 2.08
C GLU A 199 6.71 -5.58 1.73
N GLY A 200 6.84 -4.71 0.72
CA GLY A 200 5.72 -3.90 0.24
C GLY A 200 5.05 -4.50 -1.00
N GLY A 201 5.77 -5.31 -1.77
CA GLY A 201 5.24 -5.96 -2.95
C GLY A 201 6.26 -6.89 -3.61
N ARG A 202 5.94 -7.33 -4.81
CA ARG A 202 6.83 -8.13 -5.66
C ARG A 202 6.82 -7.58 -7.07
N ALA A 203 7.98 -7.63 -7.72
CA ALA A 203 8.10 -7.38 -9.15
C ALA A 203 7.45 -8.53 -9.95
N ALA A 204 7.27 -8.33 -11.25
CA ALA A 204 6.67 -9.32 -12.16
C ALA A 204 7.44 -10.67 -12.19
N ASP A 205 8.75 -10.64 -11.95
CA ASP A 205 9.60 -11.84 -11.87
C ASP A 205 9.55 -12.52 -10.48
N GLY A 206 8.74 -12.03 -9.55
CA GLY A 206 8.60 -12.52 -8.19
C GLY A 206 9.61 -11.96 -7.19
N THR A 207 10.55 -11.11 -7.63
CA THR A 207 11.55 -10.48 -6.76
C THR A 207 10.86 -9.61 -5.70
N PRO A 208 11.19 -9.80 -4.40
CA PRO A 208 10.59 -8.99 -3.35
C PRO A 208 11.05 -7.53 -3.46
N ILE A 209 10.09 -6.63 -3.28
CA ILE A 209 10.29 -5.19 -3.23
C ILE A 209 10.02 -4.74 -1.80
N TYR A 210 10.98 -4.03 -1.22
CA TYR A 210 10.95 -3.55 0.14
C TYR A 210 10.69 -2.06 0.21
N ILE A 211 10.12 -1.65 1.33
CA ILE A 211 9.79 -0.25 1.60
C ILE A 211 11.07 0.51 1.92
N ALA A 212 11.29 1.63 1.24
CA ALA A 212 12.41 2.52 1.49
C ALA A 212 11.98 3.99 1.49
N GLN A 213 12.88 4.85 1.93
CA GLN A 213 12.76 6.30 1.82
C GLN A 213 14.04 6.89 1.22
N GLY A 214 13.88 7.69 0.18
CA GLY A 214 14.94 8.49 -0.45
C GLY A 214 14.95 9.90 0.12
N HIS A 215 16.14 10.48 0.30
CA HIS A 215 16.29 11.88 0.67
C HIS A 215 16.57 12.71 -0.58
N ILE A 216 15.56 13.45 -1.07
CA ILE A 216 15.64 14.22 -2.32
C ILE A 216 15.46 15.70 -1.99
N LYS A 217 16.51 16.51 -2.20
CA LYS A 217 16.54 17.93 -1.81
C LYS A 217 16.14 18.10 -0.32
N ASN A 218 15.05 18.81 -0.04
CA ASN A 218 14.51 19.03 1.31
C ASN A 218 13.34 18.10 1.65
N THR A 219 13.22 16.98 0.94
CA THR A 219 12.12 16.02 1.09
C THR A 219 12.64 14.64 1.49
N VAL A 220 11.80 13.89 2.19
CA VAL A 220 12.00 12.46 2.44
C VAL A 220 10.83 11.75 1.80
N VAL A 221 11.09 10.97 0.76
CA VAL A 221 10.03 10.41 -0.09
C VAL A 221 10.02 8.89 0.07
N PRO A 222 8.89 8.30 0.51
CA PRO A 222 8.68 6.86 0.46
C PRO A 222 8.78 6.32 -0.97
N GLY A 223 9.45 5.18 -1.11
CA GLY A 223 9.70 4.54 -2.39
C GLY A 223 9.99 3.06 -2.22
N SER A 224 10.55 2.48 -3.27
CA SER A 224 10.84 1.05 -3.36
C SER A 224 12.33 0.77 -3.44
N VAL A 225 12.76 -0.36 -2.91
CA VAL A 225 14.11 -0.89 -3.10
C VAL A 225 14.09 -2.41 -3.23
N SER A 226 15.02 -2.97 -3.99
CA SER A 226 15.18 -4.42 -4.12
C SER A 226 16.65 -4.76 -4.39
N SER A 227 16.94 -6.05 -4.52
CA SER A 227 18.27 -6.53 -4.94
C SER A 227 18.59 -6.21 -6.41
N GLN A 228 17.59 -5.85 -7.21
CA GLN A 228 17.71 -5.53 -8.64
C GLN A 228 17.68 -4.02 -8.94
N LEU A 229 17.23 -3.20 -7.99
CA LEU A 229 17.25 -1.74 -8.13
C LEU A 229 18.60 -1.18 -7.71
N ASP A 230 19.09 -0.16 -8.40
CA ASP A 230 20.37 0.51 -8.08
C ASP A 230 20.32 1.39 -6.81
N GLY A 231 19.13 1.53 -6.21
CA GLY A 231 18.88 2.32 -5.01
C GLY A 231 17.40 2.39 -4.67
N CYS A 232 17.02 3.37 -3.86
CA CYS A 232 15.62 3.65 -3.57
C CYS A 232 14.98 4.43 -4.72
N ALA A 233 14.03 3.82 -5.42
CA ALA A 233 13.24 4.47 -6.47
C ALA A 233 12.03 5.18 -5.85
N CYS A 234 11.98 6.51 -6.02
CA CYS A 234 10.98 7.40 -5.47
C CYS A 234 10.28 8.20 -6.58
N ALA A 235 8.97 8.40 -6.44
CA ALA A 235 8.20 9.32 -7.27
C ALA A 235 8.44 10.76 -6.80
N TYR A 236 8.98 11.63 -7.67
CA TYR A 236 9.30 13.00 -7.30
C TYR A 236 9.25 13.96 -8.50
N GLU A 237 8.43 15.02 -8.42
CA GLU A 237 8.28 16.05 -9.46
C GLU A 237 8.00 15.45 -10.86
N ASP A 238 7.00 14.57 -10.96
CA ASP A 238 6.57 13.88 -12.19
C ASP A 238 7.55 12.82 -12.75
N ASP A 239 8.74 12.72 -12.17
CA ASP A 239 9.78 11.77 -12.54
C ASP A 239 9.92 10.63 -11.52
N GLU A 240 10.59 9.56 -11.93
CA GLU A 240 11.24 8.62 -11.01
C GLU A 240 12.66 9.11 -10.70
N LYS A 241 13.00 9.21 -9.41
CA LYS A 241 14.35 9.48 -8.92
C LYS A 241 14.87 8.29 -8.15
N VAL A 242 16.10 7.88 -8.45
CA VAL A 242 16.76 6.77 -7.76
C VAL A 242 17.85 7.33 -6.85
N GLU A 243 17.64 7.20 -5.54
CA GLU A 243 18.62 7.61 -4.53
C GLU A 243 19.47 6.41 -4.08
N THR A 244 20.77 6.48 -4.31
CA THR A 244 21.70 5.39 -3.96
C THR A 244 21.92 5.28 -2.45
N MET A 245 21.75 6.37 -1.71
CA MET A 245 21.80 6.40 -0.25
C MET A 245 20.38 6.59 0.28
N TYR A 246 19.87 5.63 1.03
CA TYR A 246 18.49 5.61 1.48
C TYR A 246 18.37 4.98 2.86
N ARG A 247 17.14 4.90 3.37
CA ARG A 247 16.81 4.02 4.48
C ARG A 247 15.71 3.06 4.07
N TYR A 248 15.80 1.80 4.49
CA TYR A 248 14.75 0.82 4.29
C TYR A 248 14.06 0.49 5.61
N LEU A 249 12.79 0.12 5.53
CA LEU A 249 11.95 -0.15 6.69
C LEU A 249 12.12 -1.59 7.14
N THR A 250 12.38 -1.79 8.43
CA THR A 250 12.51 -3.11 9.05
C THR A 250 11.60 -3.22 10.26
N TYR A 251 11.14 -4.42 10.58
CA TYR A 251 10.48 -4.66 11.85
C TYR A 251 11.45 -4.38 13.01
N SER A 252 10.94 -3.75 14.07
CA SER A 252 11.66 -3.57 15.32
C SER A 252 11.78 -4.92 16.03
N SER A 253 13.01 -5.29 16.38
CA SER A 253 13.38 -6.48 17.16
C SER A 253 13.25 -6.23 18.65
#